data_AF-A0A9W7ACW2-F1
#
_entry.id   AF-A0A9W7ACW2-F1
#
_cell.length_a   1.000
_cell.length_b   1.000
_cell.length_c   1.000
_cell.angle_alpha   90.00
_cell.angle_beta   90.00
_cell.angle_gamma   90.00
#
_symmetry.space_group_name_H-M   'P 1'
#
loop_
_entity.id
_entity.type
_entity.pdbx_description
1 polymer ?
#
loop_
_entity_poly.entity_id
_entity_poly.type
_entity_poly.pdbx_seq_one_letter_code
_entity_poly.pdbx_strand_id
1 'polypeptide(L)'
;MKPPRPLPRLKAFIALLFLLYFSTNCFIFAQAGGGSQRRLSETYTVITRDSYGDTWNGCVLSVIDTSTSEVVATSTGPVSSCKYNPPSETCERTETFTLGCGGFSASQAGSEYNEECSWIIKDSAGSTVAEASGTSGAIFYTLTTCSSCELGSGSTSETDCETCLAGKYSDVDGPGSCKICEAGKYR
;
A
#
# COMPACT_ATOMS: atom_id res chain seq x y z
N MET A 1 -19.95 51.45 -38.22
CA MET A 1 -20.34 50.48 -37.17
C MET A 1 -19.10 50.12 -36.37
N LYS A 2 -19.09 50.36 -35.05
CA LYS A 2 -17.94 50.10 -34.17
C LYS A 2 -18.25 48.82 -33.36
N PRO A 3 -17.34 47.83 -33.26
CA PRO A 3 -17.64 46.58 -32.56
C PRO A 3 -17.85 46.82 -31.05
N PRO A 4 -18.74 46.05 -30.39
CA PRO A 4 -18.98 46.20 -28.95
C PRO A 4 -17.73 45.82 -28.16
N ARG A 5 -17.33 46.68 -27.22
CA ARG A 5 -16.21 46.44 -26.32
C ARG A 5 -16.56 45.28 -25.37
N PRO A 6 -15.65 44.30 -25.15
CA PRO A 6 -15.90 43.22 -24.21
C PRO A 6 -16.07 43.79 -22.80
N LEU A 7 -17.18 43.42 -22.15
CA LEU A 7 -17.53 43.90 -20.82
C LEU A 7 -16.48 43.42 -19.79
N PRO A 8 -15.77 44.33 -19.10
CA PRO A 8 -14.70 43.97 -18.16
C PRO A 8 -15.20 43.22 -16.92
N ARG A 9 -16.52 43.21 -16.68
CA ARG A 9 -17.13 42.62 -15.47
C ARG A 9 -17.13 41.10 -15.44
N LEU A 10 -17.10 40.43 -16.60
CA LEU A 10 -17.12 38.95 -16.64
C LEU A 10 -15.77 38.35 -16.25
N LYS A 11 -14.65 38.99 -16.63
CA LYS A 11 -13.30 38.59 -16.20
C LYS A 11 -13.10 38.79 -14.69
N ALA A 12 -13.65 39.87 -14.13
CA ALA A 12 -13.60 40.14 -12.70
C ALA A 12 -14.43 39.14 -11.88
N PHE A 13 -15.60 38.71 -12.37
CA PHE A 13 -16.43 37.72 -11.70
C PHE A 13 -15.80 36.33 -11.65
N ILE A 14 -15.19 35.88 -12.75
CA ILE A 14 -14.47 34.60 -12.79
C ILE A 14 -13.22 34.65 -11.90
N ALA A 15 -12.48 35.76 -11.88
CA ALA A 15 -11.35 35.94 -10.98
C ALA A 15 -11.76 35.96 -9.49
N LEU A 16 -12.91 36.54 -9.14
CA LEU A 16 -13.43 36.53 -7.77
C LEU A 16 -13.88 35.12 -7.34
N LEU A 17 -14.52 34.37 -8.24
CA LEU A 17 -14.89 32.97 -8.02
C LEU A 17 -13.64 32.09 -7.86
N PHE A 18 -12.59 32.29 -8.67
CA PHE A 18 -11.30 31.61 -8.51
C PHE A 18 -10.61 31.96 -7.18
N LEU A 19 -10.57 33.25 -6.80
CA LEU A 19 -9.97 33.69 -5.53
C LEU A 19 -10.76 33.18 -4.32
N LEU A 20 -12.09 33.12 -4.38
CA LEU A 20 -12.91 32.57 -3.31
C LEU A 20 -12.74 31.05 -3.22
N TYR A 21 -12.69 30.33 -4.34
CA TYR A 21 -12.46 28.88 -4.37
C TYR A 21 -11.07 28.49 -3.84
N PHE A 22 -10.03 29.27 -4.18
CA PHE A 22 -8.67 29.10 -3.63
C PHE A 22 -8.54 29.55 -2.16
N SER A 23 -9.37 30.49 -1.71
CA SER A 23 -9.34 31.01 -0.33
C SER A 23 -10.01 30.10 0.69
N THR A 24 -10.99 29.29 0.29
CA THR A 24 -11.68 28.36 1.21
C THR A 24 -10.85 27.15 1.62
N ASN A 25 -9.91 26.72 0.78
CA ASN A 25 -9.13 25.50 1.01
C ASN A 25 -8.15 25.60 2.20
N CYS A 26 -7.88 26.81 2.70
CA CYS A 26 -7.02 27.02 3.87
C CYS A 26 -7.82 27.36 5.16
N PHE A 27 -9.13 27.62 5.06
CA PHE A 27 -9.96 28.11 6.18
C PHE A 27 -10.97 27.09 6.71
N ILE A 28 -11.22 26.00 5.98
CA ILE A 28 -12.19 24.97 6.35
C ILE A 28 -11.45 23.65 6.49
N PHE A 29 -11.13 23.25 7.72
CA PHE A 29 -11.13 21.87 8.24
C PHE A 29 -10.43 21.88 9.61
N ALA A 30 -11.06 22.54 10.58
CA ALA A 30 -10.88 22.20 11.98
C ALA A 30 -11.92 21.12 12.31
N GLN A 31 -11.60 19.85 12.09
CA GLN A 31 -12.35 18.76 12.70
C GLN A 31 -11.44 18.05 13.70
N ALA A 32 -11.86 18.08 14.95
CA ALA A 32 -11.31 17.28 16.02
C ALA A 32 -11.51 15.79 15.72
N GLY A 33 -10.44 15.00 15.77
CA GLY A 33 -10.46 13.54 15.73
C GLY A 33 -9.14 13.01 16.29
N GLY A 34 -9.22 12.21 17.35
CA GLY A 34 -8.05 11.70 18.08
C GLY A 34 -7.16 10.80 17.24
N GLY A 35 -5.86 10.83 17.53
CA GLY A 35 -4.88 9.97 16.87
C GLY A 35 -5.18 8.48 17.08
N SER A 36 -5.05 7.72 16.00
CA SER A 36 -4.84 6.25 15.83
C SER A 36 -5.45 5.91 14.46
N GLN A 37 -4.75 5.57 13.38
CA GLN A 37 -3.69 4.58 13.22
C GLN A 37 -2.79 4.96 12.03
N ARG A 38 -1.48 4.87 12.27
CA ARG A 38 -0.42 5.06 11.28
C ARG A 38 -0.10 3.71 10.67
N ARG A 39 -0.57 3.44 9.45
CA ARG A 39 0.10 2.48 8.57
C ARG A 39 -0.25 2.77 7.12
N LEU A 40 0.68 3.42 6.43
CA LEU A 40 0.60 3.61 4.98
C LEU A 40 1.15 2.41 4.21
N SER A 41 1.95 1.57 4.88
CA SER A 41 2.44 0.32 4.36
C SER A 41 2.57 -0.75 5.46
N GLU A 42 2.46 -2.00 5.06
CA GLU A 42 2.51 -3.18 5.91
C GLU A 42 3.60 -4.13 5.38
N THR A 43 4.43 -4.65 6.28
CA THR A 43 5.43 -5.66 5.93
C THR A 43 4.88 -7.03 6.28
N TYR A 44 4.88 -7.92 5.30
CA TYR A 44 4.43 -9.29 5.42
C TYR A 44 5.60 -10.25 5.37
N THR A 45 5.44 -11.36 6.07
CA THR A 45 6.39 -12.46 6.10
C THR A 45 5.79 -13.64 5.34
N VAL A 46 6.46 -14.06 4.27
CA VAL A 46 6.13 -15.26 3.50
C VAL A 46 6.94 -16.40 4.03
N ILE A 47 6.27 -17.49 4.38
CA ILE A 47 6.87 -18.73 4.83
C ILE A 47 6.47 -19.81 3.83
N THR A 48 7.45 -20.45 3.20
CA THR A 48 7.26 -21.56 2.26
C THR A 48 7.84 -22.84 2.86
N ARG A 49 7.09 -23.93 2.80
CA ARG A 49 7.39 -25.22 3.43
C ARG A 49 7.20 -26.39 2.49
N ASP A 50 8.23 -27.20 2.38
CA ASP A 50 8.18 -28.50 1.72
C ASP A 50 8.23 -29.62 2.77
N SER A 51 7.26 -30.53 2.71
CA SER A 51 7.09 -31.65 3.64
C SER A 51 7.98 -32.86 3.35
N TYR A 52 8.52 -33.02 2.13
CA TYR A 52 9.32 -34.20 1.75
C TYR A 52 10.84 -33.96 1.85
N GLY A 53 11.24 -32.69 2.00
CA GLY A 53 12.61 -32.31 2.31
C GLY A 53 13.57 -32.44 1.12
N ASP A 54 13.03 -32.55 -0.10
CA ASP A 54 13.77 -32.52 -1.37
C ASP A 54 13.78 -31.11 -1.99
N THR A 55 13.40 -30.11 -1.21
CA THR A 55 13.39 -28.66 -1.44
C THR A 55 12.09 -28.15 -2.09
N TRP A 56 11.85 -26.84 -2.09
CA TRP A 56 10.78 -26.14 -2.86
C TRP A 56 11.05 -26.19 -4.39
N ASN A 57 11.61 -27.29 -4.87
CA ASN A 57 11.70 -27.60 -6.28
C ASN A 57 10.26 -27.81 -6.80
N GLY A 58 10.00 -27.46 -8.06
CA GLY A 58 8.68 -27.71 -8.67
C GLY A 58 7.52 -26.80 -8.22
N CYS A 59 7.65 -26.01 -7.16
CA CYS A 59 6.63 -25.07 -6.69
C CYS A 59 7.02 -23.60 -6.91
N VAL A 60 6.03 -22.80 -7.29
CA VAL A 60 6.15 -21.35 -7.51
C VAL A 60 5.00 -20.67 -6.79
N LEU A 61 5.33 -19.92 -5.74
CA LEU A 61 4.41 -18.96 -5.13
C LEU A 61 4.59 -17.61 -5.82
N SER A 62 3.49 -17.00 -6.22
CA SER A 62 3.46 -15.62 -6.73
C SER A 62 2.50 -14.79 -5.88
N VAL A 63 2.99 -13.67 -5.37
CA VAL A 63 2.22 -12.66 -4.65
C VAL A 63 2.17 -11.40 -5.49
N ILE A 64 0.95 -10.94 -5.79
CA ILE A 64 0.68 -9.79 -6.64
C ILE A 64 -0.07 -8.75 -5.82
N ASP A 65 0.43 -7.52 -5.84
CA ASP A 65 -0.28 -6.36 -5.30
C ASP A 65 -1.53 -6.09 -6.15
N THR A 66 -2.70 -6.08 -5.50
CA THR A 66 -3.98 -5.86 -6.18
C THR A 66 -4.20 -4.42 -6.62
N SER A 67 -3.47 -3.46 -6.04
CA SER A 67 -3.58 -2.04 -6.35
C SER A 67 -2.76 -1.66 -7.58
N THR A 68 -1.55 -2.20 -7.70
CA THR A 68 -0.60 -1.91 -8.79
C THR A 68 -0.56 -3.01 -9.85
N SER A 69 -1.09 -4.19 -9.56
CA SER A 69 -0.93 -5.41 -10.37
C SER A 69 0.54 -5.85 -10.53
N GLU A 70 1.43 -5.39 -9.65
CA GLU A 70 2.84 -5.77 -9.66
C GLU A 70 3.11 -7.03 -8.85
N VAL A 71 4.08 -7.82 -9.28
CA VAL A 71 4.55 -8.99 -8.53
C VAL A 71 5.48 -8.49 -7.41
N VAL A 72 5.07 -8.68 -6.16
CA VAL A 72 5.76 -8.15 -4.97
C VAL A 72 6.55 -9.20 -4.20
N ALA A 73 6.21 -10.48 -4.38
CA ALA A 73 7.03 -11.59 -3.91
C ALA A 73 6.90 -12.78 -4.87
N THR A 74 7.98 -13.51 -5.05
CA THR A 74 7.98 -14.78 -5.78
C THR A 74 8.94 -15.73 -5.11
N SER A 75 8.44 -16.91 -4.74
CA SER A 75 9.24 -17.94 -4.10
C SER A 75 9.29 -19.15 -5.04
N THR A 76 10.48 -19.39 -5.61
CA THR A 76 10.79 -20.50 -6.52
C THR A 76 12.12 -21.16 -6.14
N GLY A 77 12.36 -22.37 -6.62
CA GLY A 77 13.64 -23.06 -6.51
C GLY A 77 13.94 -23.65 -5.12
N PRO A 78 15.08 -24.34 -4.99
CA PRO A 78 15.41 -25.10 -3.79
C PRO A 78 15.56 -24.20 -2.57
N VAL A 79 15.07 -24.66 -1.42
CA VAL A 79 15.27 -23.99 -0.14
C VAL A 79 16.70 -24.23 0.31
N SER A 80 17.51 -23.17 0.42
CA SER A 80 18.93 -23.27 0.81
C SER A 80 19.14 -23.76 2.26
N SER A 81 18.09 -23.72 3.09
CA SER A 81 18.04 -24.31 4.43
C SER A 81 17.93 -25.83 4.41
N CYS A 82 17.55 -26.45 3.29
CA CYS A 82 17.47 -27.89 3.16
C CYS A 82 18.86 -28.50 2.95
N LYS A 83 19.39 -29.14 4.00
CA LYS A 83 20.41 -30.17 3.83
C LYS A 83 19.73 -31.52 3.94
N TYR A 84 19.76 -32.29 2.86
CA TYR A 84 19.31 -33.69 2.94
C TYR A 84 20.25 -34.45 3.89
N ASN A 85 19.64 -35.13 4.86
CA ASN A 85 20.21 -36.06 5.85
C ASN A 85 20.51 -35.46 7.25
N PRO A 86 19.73 -35.79 8.31
CA PRO A 86 18.55 -36.66 8.39
C PRO A 86 17.20 -35.93 8.14
N PRO A 87 16.10 -36.65 7.83
CA PRO A 87 14.83 -36.09 7.30
C PRO A 87 13.88 -35.52 8.38
N SER A 88 14.42 -34.90 9.43
CA SER A 88 13.63 -34.46 10.60
C SER A 88 13.33 -32.96 10.66
N GLU A 89 13.78 -32.16 9.69
CA GLU A 89 13.56 -30.72 9.68
C GLU A 89 12.66 -30.33 8.50
N THR A 90 11.50 -29.75 8.81
CA THR A 90 10.62 -29.14 7.81
C THR A 90 11.40 -28.08 7.05
N CYS A 91 11.50 -28.22 5.73
CA CYS A 91 12.23 -27.31 4.86
C CYS A 91 11.52 -25.97 4.75
N GLU A 92 11.91 -24.99 5.57
CA GLU A 92 11.29 -23.66 5.62
C GLU A 92 12.17 -22.58 4.99
N ARG A 93 11.58 -21.75 4.12
CA ARG A 93 12.14 -20.45 3.71
C ARG A 93 11.21 -19.33 4.13
N THR A 94 11.84 -18.30 4.69
CA THR A 94 11.19 -17.05 5.06
C THR A 94 11.69 -15.94 4.15
N GLU A 95 10.76 -15.24 3.52
CA GLU A 95 10.99 -14.02 2.73
C GLU A 95 10.05 -12.92 3.26
N THR A 96 10.36 -11.65 2.99
CA THR A 96 9.49 -10.53 3.40
C THR A 96 9.21 -9.64 2.20
N PHE A 97 7.99 -9.11 2.13
CA PHE A 97 7.62 -8.08 1.17
C PHE A 97 6.82 -6.99 1.88
N THR A 98 6.80 -5.78 1.32
CA THR A 98 6.06 -4.65 1.87
C THR A 98 5.05 -4.17 0.83
N LEU A 99 3.83 -3.89 1.28
CA LEU A 99 2.78 -3.31 0.45
C LEU A 99 2.32 -1.99 1.02
N GLY A 100 1.97 -1.06 0.14
CA GLY A 100 1.20 0.13 0.51
C GLY A 100 -0.27 -0.21 0.82
N CYS A 101 -1.12 0.81 0.80
CA CYS A 101 -2.56 0.62 0.95
C CYS A 101 -3.15 -0.23 -0.17
N GLY A 102 -3.98 -1.21 0.20
CA GLY A 102 -4.63 -2.11 -0.74
C GLY A 102 -4.66 -3.53 -0.21
N GLY A 103 -4.25 -4.48 -1.03
CA GLY A 103 -4.27 -5.89 -0.70
C GLY A 103 -3.42 -6.68 -1.66
N PHE A 104 -3.31 -7.98 -1.46
CA PHE A 104 -2.59 -8.86 -2.36
C PHE A 104 -3.44 -10.04 -2.79
N SER A 105 -3.05 -10.62 -3.92
CA SER A 105 -3.44 -11.96 -4.31
C SER A 105 -2.22 -12.87 -4.25
N ALA A 106 -2.36 -14.05 -3.68
CA ALA A 106 -1.32 -15.05 -3.58
C ALA A 106 -1.80 -16.34 -4.25
N SER A 107 -0.97 -16.92 -5.12
CA SER A 107 -1.30 -18.16 -5.81
C SER A 107 -0.07 -19.05 -5.91
N GLN A 108 -0.27 -20.35 -5.69
CA GLN A 108 0.75 -21.36 -5.91
C GLN A 108 0.46 -22.12 -7.21
N ALA A 109 1.45 -22.13 -8.10
CA ALA A 109 1.51 -23.01 -9.24
C ALA A 109 2.67 -23.98 -9.07
N GLY A 110 2.58 -25.20 -9.61
CA GLY A 110 3.68 -26.16 -9.54
C GLY A 110 3.54 -27.33 -10.49
N SER A 111 4.57 -28.17 -10.56
CA SER A 111 4.62 -29.44 -11.29
C SER A 111 4.06 -30.60 -10.44
N GLU A 112 4.35 -31.85 -10.82
CA GLU A 112 4.10 -33.03 -9.97
C GLU A 112 4.67 -32.77 -8.56
N TYR A 113 3.92 -33.17 -7.52
CA TYR A 113 4.23 -33.04 -6.08
C TYR A 113 3.97 -31.66 -5.43
N ASN A 114 3.21 -30.79 -6.10
CA ASN A 114 2.70 -29.55 -5.50
C ASN A 114 1.98 -29.75 -4.15
N GLU A 115 1.41 -30.93 -3.88
CA GLU A 115 0.74 -31.25 -2.61
C GLU A 115 1.67 -31.23 -1.40
N GLU A 116 2.99 -31.32 -1.62
CA GLU A 116 4.02 -31.29 -0.59
C GLU A 116 4.43 -29.86 -0.22
N CYS A 117 4.07 -28.90 -1.07
CA CYS A 117 4.33 -27.48 -0.90
C CYS A 117 3.17 -26.78 -0.20
N SER A 118 3.51 -26.06 0.87
CA SER A 118 2.59 -25.20 1.62
C SER A 118 3.20 -23.84 1.90
N TRP A 119 2.37 -22.81 1.95
CA TRP A 119 2.81 -21.46 2.23
C TRP A 119 1.88 -20.76 3.22
N ILE A 120 2.47 -19.84 3.97
CA ILE A 120 1.80 -19.00 4.95
C ILE A 120 2.31 -17.58 4.74
N ILE A 121 1.40 -16.62 4.66
CA ILE A 121 1.71 -15.19 4.72
C ILE A 121 1.23 -14.68 6.07
N LYS A 122 2.13 -14.07 6.82
CA LYS A 122 1.86 -13.43 8.10
C LYS A 122 1.99 -11.91 7.98
N ASP A 123 1.15 -11.19 8.70
CA ASP A 123 1.36 -9.76 8.92
C ASP A 123 2.54 -9.51 9.87
N SER A 124 2.89 -8.24 10.08
CA SER A 124 3.97 -7.86 11.01
C SER A 124 3.65 -8.11 12.49
N ALA A 125 2.38 -8.33 12.86
CA ALA A 125 2.01 -8.78 14.19
C ALA A 125 2.23 -10.30 14.36
N GLY A 126 2.55 -11.01 13.27
CA GLY A 126 2.75 -12.44 13.22
C GLY A 126 1.47 -13.25 13.03
N SER A 127 0.32 -12.60 12.77
CA SER A 127 -0.94 -13.29 12.46
C SER A 127 -0.92 -13.79 11.03
N THR A 128 -1.37 -15.04 10.82
CA THR A 128 -1.58 -15.59 9.49
C THR A 128 -2.73 -14.86 8.80
N VAL A 129 -2.46 -14.27 7.63
CA VAL A 129 -3.43 -13.52 6.82
C VAL A 129 -3.82 -14.26 5.53
N ALA A 130 -2.99 -15.19 5.07
CA ALA A 130 -3.30 -16.07 3.96
C ALA A 130 -2.44 -17.35 4.06
N GLU A 131 -2.98 -18.50 3.68
CA GLU A 131 -2.24 -19.76 3.63
C GLU A 131 -2.87 -20.71 2.62
N ALA A 132 -2.06 -21.59 2.03
CA ALA A 132 -2.53 -22.71 1.22
C ALA A 132 -1.49 -23.84 1.13
N SER A 133 -1.92 -24.96 0.59
CA SER A 133 -1.08 -26.12 0.23
C SER A 133 -1.53 -26.67 -1.12
N GLY A 134 -0.64 -27.32 -1.87
CA GLY A 134 -0.99 -27.80 -3.21
C GLY A 134 -1.11 -26.67 -4.23
N THR A 135 -1.50 -27.01 -5.47
CA THR A 135 -1.95 -25.97 -6.41
C THR A 135 -3.13 -25.25 -5.81
N SER A 136 -2.99 -23.93 -5.64
CA SER A 136 -4.03 -23.07 -5.11
C SER A 136 -4.46 -22.07 -6.17
N GLY A 137 -5.77 -21.81 -6.26
CA GLY A 137 -6.26 -20.62 -6.94
C GLY A 137 -5.76 -19.35 -6.25
N ALA A 138 -6.01 -18.19 -6.86
CA ALA A 138 -5.67 -16.91 -6.24
C ALA A 138 -6.45 -16.71 -4.94
N ILE A 139 -5.72 -16.62 -3.83
CA ILE A 139 -6.23 -16.23 -2.52
C ILE A 139 -6.06 -14.72 -2.39
N PHE A 140 -7.15 -14.00 -2.10
CA PHE A 140 -7.14 -12.55 -1.97
C PHE A 140 -7.16 -12.14 -0.51
N TYR A 141 -6.30 -11.19 -0.16
CA TYR A 141 -6.29 -10.52 1.13
C TYR A 141 -6.45 -9.01 0.93
N THR A 142 -7.27 -8.37 1.76
CA THR A 142 -7.49 -6.92 1.73
C THR A 142 -7.10 -6.32 3.06
N LEU A 143 -6.21 -5.33 3.03
CA LEU A 143 -5.82 -4.58 4.22
C LEU A 143 -6.92 -3.58 4.58
N THR A 144 -7.79 -3.96 5.51
CA THR A 144 -8.91 -3.12 5.94
C THR A 144 -8.50 -1.98 6.88
N THR A 145 -7.27 -2.01 7.40
CA THR A 145 -6.74 -1.01 8.34
C THR A 145 -5.84 0.03 7.68
N CYS A 146 -5.80 0.10 6.34
CA CYS A 146 -5.00 1.14 5.69
C CYS A 146 -5.71 2.49 5.78
N SER A 147 -5.12 3.41 6.54
CA SER A 147 -5.60 4.78 6.65
C SER A 147 -4.78 5.64 5.69
N SER A 148 -5.42 6.21 4.67
CA SER A 148 -4.83 7.26 3.85
C SER A 148 -4.48 8.47 4.74
N CYS A 149 -3.46 9.25 4.38
CA CYS A 149 -3.20 10.49 5.10
C CYS A 149 -4.44 11.38 5.04
N GLU A 150 -4.96 11.76 6.21
CA GLU A 150 -6.08 12.69 6.32
C GLU A 150 -5.69 14.06 5.76
N LEU A 151 -6.69 14.81 5.28
CA LEU A 151 -6.54 16.21 4.87
C LEU A 151 -5.71 17.02 5.87
N GLY A 152 -4.79 17.83 5.35
CA GLY A 152 -3.85 18.60 6.17
C GLY A 152 -2.68 17.80 6.74
N SER A 153 -2.55 16.52 6.39
CA SER A 153 -1.31 15.74 6.54
C SER A 153 -0.73 15.45 5.16
N GLY A 154 0.60 15.53 5.07
CA GLY A 154 1.35 15.20 3.87
C GLY A 154 2.40 14.15 4.16
N SER A 155 3.00 13.63 3.11
CA SER A 155 3.96 12.54 3.15
C SER A 155 5.22 12.96 2.39
N THR A 156 6.39 12.63 2.96
CA THR A 156 7.68 12.70 2.27
C THR A 156 8.11 11.33 1.69
N SER A 157 7.40 10.26 2.06
CA SER A 157 7.61 8.86 1.69
C SER A 157 6.30 8.09 1.84
N GLU A 158 6.04 7.10 0.97
CA GLU A 158 4.86 6.22 1.03
C GLU A 158 4.66 5.52 2.40
N THR A 159 5.62 5.61 3.31
CA THR A 159 5.58 5.06 4.67
C THR A 159 5.06 6.03 5.74
N ASP A 160 5.07 7.35 5.51
CA ASP A 160 4.86 8.35 6.56
C ASP A 160 3.79 9.40 6.26
N CYS A 161 2.81 9.55 7.16
CA CYS A 161 1.92 10.71 7.22
C CYS A 161 2.41 11.67 8.32
N GLU A 162 2.92 12.82 7.90
CA GLU A 162 3.26 13.92 8.78
C GLU A 162 2.21 15.03 8.67
N THR A 163 1.81 15.59 9.81
CA THR A 163 0.95 16.77 9.80
C THR A 163 1.65 17.92 9.11
N CYS A 164 0.97 18.61 8.19
CA CYS A 164 1.54 19.78 7.55
C CYS A 164 1.83 20.87 8.59
N LEU A 165 3.08 21.34 8.62
CA LEU A 165 3.51 22.46 9.47
C LEU A 165 2.67 23.71 9.18
N ALA A 166 2.59 24.61 10.16
CA ALA A 166 1.88 25.88 10.01
C ALA A 166 2.32 26.63 8.75
N GLY A 167 1.34 27.14 7.99
CA GLY A 167 1.60 27.78 6.69
C GLY A 167 1.74 26.79 5.53
N LYS A 168 1.37 25.52 5.72
CA LYS A 168 1.21 24.53 4.64
C LYS A 168 -0.08 23.71 4.79
N TYR A 169 -0.62 23.18 3.70
CA TYR A 169 -1.84 22.36 3.65
C TYR A 169 -1.68 21.17 2.69
N SER A 170 -2.52 20.15 2.87
CA SER A 170 -2.73 19.06 1.89
C SER A 170 -4.22 19.03 1.56
N ASP A 171 -4.56 19.09 0.28
CA ASP A 171 -5.92 19.13 -0.29
C ASP A 171 -6.35 17.81 -0.93
N VAL A 172 -5.55 16.76 -0.77
CA VAL A 172 -5.82 15.41 -1.27
C VAL A 172 -5.73 14.41 -0.13
N ASP A 173 -6.64 13.43 -0.11
CA ASP A 173 -6.54 12.26 0.74
C ASP A 173 -5.46 11.33 0.17
N GLY A 174 -4.52 10.87 1.02
CA GLY A 174 -3.43 9.98 0.62
C GLY A 174 -2.02 10.59 0.68
N PRO A 175 -0.98 9.84 0.26
CA PRO A 175 0.40 10.32 0.29
C PRO A 175 0.59 11.48 -0.70
N GLY A 176 0.65 12.71 -0.19
CA GLY A 176 0.85 13.92 -0.98
C GLY A 176 1.74 14.93 -0.25
N SER A 177 2.44 15.80 -0.98
CA SER A 177 3.30 16.82 -0.35
C SER A 177 2.50 18.01 0.19
N CYS A 178 2.92 18.55 1.34
CA CYS A 178 2.30 19.75 1.90
C CYS A 178 2.59 20.99 1.04
N LYS A 179 1.54 21.59 0.49
CA LYS A 179 1.55 22.82 -0.31
C LYS A 179 1.70 24.03 0.60
N ILE A 180 2.50 25.02 0.21
CA ILE A 180 2.66 26.27 0.96
C ILE A 180 1.37 27.10 0.86
N CYS A 181 0.91 27.63 1.99
CA CYS A 181 -0.17 28.61 2.05
C CYS A 181 0.32 29.96 1.51
N GLU A 182 -0.55 30.70 0.83
CA GLU A 182 -0.24 32.07 0.42
C GLU A 182 0.10 32.94 1.65
N ALA A 183 1.01 33.90 1.46
CA ALA A 183 1.48 34.79 2.53
C ALA A 183 0.30 35.44 3.29
N GLY A 184 0.32 35.32 4.62
CA GLY A 184 -0.72 35.83 5.51
C GLY A 184 -1.82 34.83 5.89
N LYS A 185 -1.76 33.58 5.41
CA LYS A 185 -2.67 32.50 5.82
C LYS A 185 -1.95 31.48 6.70
N TYR A 186 -2.63 30.99 7.73
CA TYR A 186 -2.10 30.05 8.72
C TYR A 186 -3.02 28.81 8.84
N ARG A 187 -2.46 27.71 9.36
CA ARG A 187 -3.20 26.49 9.72
C ARG A 187 -3.79 26.65 11.11
#